data_AF-A0A954DZE9-F1
#
_entry.id   AF-A0A954DZE9-F1
#
_cell.length_a   1.000
_cell.length_b   1.000
_cell.length_c   1.000
_cell.angle_alpha   90.00
_cell.angle_beta   90.00
_cell.angle_gamma   90.00
#
_symmetry.space_group_name_H-M   'P 1'
#
loop_
_entity.id
_entity.type
_entity.pdbx_description
1 polymer ?
#
loop_
_entity_poly.entity_id
_entity_poly.type
_entity_poly.pdbx_seq_one_letter_code
_entity_poly.pdbx_strand_id
1 'polypeptide(L)'
;MSATECQHCGAVIKSQGARFCEFCGTEIVREGAPRMQTRDEAQRTRFELLREHPELDGLLRATPTIEKPPLNYGILVVAPVMVLFVLFFLGGVRNAGAPGFFFLVPVLMLGVVGYAALKVLMKSSEYHSAELVRRPAIVVDERTKFSGGGKDTSARTTYFATLEFDDGSRSEFTVGSRLAGNITQGDAGVAYTKHRHLAAFARLSV
;
A
#
# COMPACT_ATOMS: atom_id res chain seq x y z
N MET A 1 -35.31 28.75 -23.22
CA MET A 1 -33.86 29.01 -23.38
C MET A 1 -33.55 30.29 -22.64
N SER A 2 -32.99 30.22 -21.44
CA SER A 2 -32.64 31.39 -20.64
C SER A 2 -31.36 32.02 -21.22
N ALA A 3 -31.51 33.13 -21.94
CA ALA A 3 -30.37 33.93 -22.40
C ALA A 3 -29.72 34.60 -21.18
N THR A 4 -28.40 34.51 -21.04
CA THR A 4 -27.67 35.16 -19.95
C THR A 4 -27.04 36.45 -20.49
N GLU A 5 -27.27 37.57 -19.80
CA GLU A 5 -26.71 38.87 -20.15
C GLU A 5 -25.37 39.09 -19.44
N CYS A 6 -24.39 39.64 -20.15
CA CYS A 6 -23.10 39.96 -19.57
C CYS A 6 -23.20 41.18 -18.65
N GLN A 7 -22.83 41.03 -17.38
CA GLN A 7 -22.89 42.12 -16.39
C GLN A 7 -21.88 43.26 -16.67
N HIS A 8 -20.86 43.04 -17.51
CA HIS A 8 -19.87 44.07 -17.81
C HIS A 8 -20.24 44.94 -19.03
N CYS A 9 -20.81 44.35 -20.08
CA CYS A 9 -21.08 45.04 -21.34
C CYS A 9 -22.53 44.97 -21.83
N GLY A 10 -23.42 44.27 -21.13
CA GLY A 10 -24.84 44.13 -21.51
C GLY A 10 -25.10 43.21 -22.72
N ALA A 11 -24.09 42.51 -23.23
CA ALA A 11 -24.28 41.64 -24.39
C ALA A 11 -25.06 40.37 -24.03
N VAL A 12 -26.01 39.98 -24.88
CA VAL A 12 -26.80 38.75 -24.74
C VAL A 12 -25.99 37.56 -25.27
N ILE A 13 -25.61 36.64 -24.39
CA ILE A 13 -24.77 35.49 -24.72
C ILE A 13 -25.65 34.31 -25.14
N LYS A 14 -25.49 33.86 -26.40
CA LYS A 14 -26.26 32.74 -26.97
C LYS A 14 -25.66 31.37 -26.63
N SER A 15 -24.36 31.32 -26.33
CA SER A 15 -23.61 30.10 -26.07
C SER A 15 -23.70 29.69 -24.60
N GLN A 16 -24.48 28.65 -24.30
CA GLN A 16 -24.70 28.12 -22.95
C GLN A 16 -23.44 27.51 -22.29
N GLY A 17 -22.26 27.54 -22.95
CA GLY A 17 -20.99 27.03 -22.40
C GLY A 17 -19.81 28.01 -22.45
N ALA A 18 -20.00 29.26 -22.90
CA ALA A 18 -18.90 30.22 -23.00
C ALA A 18 -18.44 30.67 -21.60
N ARG A 19 -17.14 30.54 -21.34
CA ARG A 19 -16.47 31.04 -20.11
C ARG A 19 -16.20 32.54 -20.16
N PHE A 20 -16.02 33.08 -21.36
CA PHE A 20 -15.73 34.49 -21.61
C PHE A 20 -16.81 35.08 -22.51
N CYS A 21 -17.11 36.36 -22.32
CA CYS A 21 -17.99 37.10 -23.21
C CYS A 21 -17.33 37.24 -24.59
N GLU A 22 -18.04 36.82 -25.64
CA GLU A 22 -17.56 36.90 -27.03
C GLU A 22 -17.35 38.35 -27.51
N PHE A 23 -17.89 39.34 -26.79
CA PHE A 23 -17.83 40.76 -27.18
C PHE A 23 -16.79 41.57 -26.41
N CYS A 24 -16.72 41.42 -25.08
CA CYS A 24 -15.81 42.22 -24.24
C CYS A 24 -14.67 41.40 -23.61
N GLY A 25 -14.66 40.08 -23.77
CA GLY A 25 -13.63 39.19 -23.23
C GLY A 25 -13.68 39.00 -21.71
N THR A 26 -14.63 39.62 -21.00
CA THR A 26 -14.77 39.45 -19.54
C THR A 26 -15.28 38.07 -19.19
N GLU A 27 -14.75 37.50 -18.11
CA GLU A 27 -15.21 36.21 -17.57
C GLU A 27 -16.66 36.32 -17.09
N ILE A 28 -17.50 35.36 -17.49
CA ILE A 28 -18.93 35.37 -17.19
C ILE A 28 -19.15 34.51 -15.93
N VAL A 29 -19.32 35.15 -14.78
CA VAL A 29 -19.66 34.46 -13.53
C VAL A 29 -21.16 34.13 -13.54
N ARG A 30 -21.52 32.85 -13.63
CA ARG A 30 -22.92 32.40 -13.60
C ARG A 30 -23.34 32.03 -12.18
N GLU A 31 -24.29 32.78 -11.63
CA GLU A 31 -25.00 32.40 -10.42
C GLU A 31 -25.87 31.17 -10.71
N GLY A 32 -25.52 30.01 -10.15
CA GLY A 32 -26.27 28.76 -10.33
C GLY A 32 -25.60 27.70 -11.21
N ALA A 33 -24.41 27.96 -11.79
CA ALA A 33 -23.54 26.84 -12.14
C ALA A 33 -23.22 26.10 -10.82
N PRO A 34 -23.40 24.76 -10.72
CA PRO A 34 -22.98 24.06 -9.52
C PRO A 34 -21.53 24.46 -9.29
N ARG A 35 -21.27 25.16 -8.18
CA ARG A 35 -19.92 25.34 -7.67
C ARG A 35 -19.33 23.95 -7.78
N MET A 36 -18.27 23.83 -8.57
CA MET A 36 -17.47 22.62 -8.63
C MET A 36 -17.11 22.36 -7.17
N GLN A 37 -17.91 21.50 -6.51
CA GLN A 37 -17.69 21.15 -5.11
C GLN A 37 -16.26 20.69 -5.12
N THR A 38 -15.43 21.42 -4.40
CA THR A 38 -14.01 21.14 -4.46
C THR A 38 -13.86 19.68 -4.07
N ARG A 39 -12.98 18.93 -4.74
CA ARG A 39 -12.76 17.51 -4.45
C ARG A 39 -12.65 17.27 -2.93
N ASP A 40 -12.09 18.24 -2.22
CA ASP A 40 -11.94 18.28 -0.77
C ASP A 40 -13.28 18.39 -0.01
N GLU A 41 -14.27 19.15 -0.48
CA GLU A 41 -15.62 19.21 0.11
C GLU A 41 -16.34 17.87 0.00
N ALA A 42 -16.33 17.27 -1.20
CA ALA A 42 -16.96 15.97 -1.42
C ALA A 42 -16.30 14.87 -0.56
N GLN A 43 -14.97 14.89 -0.41
CA GLN A 43 -14.27 13.95 0.44
C GLN A 43 -14.55 14.18 1.93
N ARG A 44 -14.65 15.43 2.40
CA ARG A 44 -15.03 15.74 3.78
C ARG A 44 -16.41 15.19 4.13
N THR A 45 -17.41 15.40 3.26
CA THR A 45 -18.75 14.84 3.45
C THR A 45 -18.72 13.32 3.56
N ARG A 46 -17.90 12.64 2.74
CA ARG A 46 -17.77 11.18 2.82
C ARG A 46 -17.14 10.71 4.13
N PHE A 47 -16.14 11.43 4.66
CA PHE A 47 -15.58 11.12 5.98
C PHE A 47 -16.57 11.36 7.12
N GLU A 48 -17.44 12.36 6.98
CA GLU A 48 -18.51 12.62 7.94
C GLU A 48 -19.52 11.46 7.96
N LEU A 49 -19.99 11.02 6.78
CA LEU A 49 -20.85 9.85 6.65
C LEU A 49 -20.18 8.56 7.18
N LEU A 50 -18.87 8.42 6.97
CA LEU A 50 -18.10 7.28 7.49
C LEU A 50 -18.05 7.29 9.02
N ARG A 51 -17.91 8.46 9.66
CA ARG A 51 -17.89 8.63 11.12
C ARG A 51 -19.23 8.32 11.77
N GLU A 52 -20.32 8.58 11.08
CA GLU A 52 -21.67 8.26 11.54
C GLU A 52 -22.04 6.78 11.37
N HIS A 53 -21.21 6.00 10.67
CA HIS A 53 -21.51 4.60 10.37
C HIS A 53 -21.44 3.73 11.64
N PRO A 54 -22.50 2.98 11.99
CA PRO A 54 -22.59 2.22 13.25
C PRO A 54 -21.56 1.10 13.38
N GLU A 55 -21.07 0.58 12.25
CA GLU A 55 -20.04 -0.47 12.23
C GLU A 55 -18.61 0.06 12.40
N LEU A 56 -18.39 1.37 12.34
CA LEU A 56 -17.05 1.96 12.40
C LEU A 56 -16.34 1.61 13.72
N ASP A 57 -17.03 1.78 14.85
CA ASP A 57 -16.47 1.49 16.18
C ASP A 57 -16.11 0.01 16.35
N GLY A 58 -16.90 -0.89 15.75
CA GLY A 58 -16.62 -2.31 15.73
C GLY A 58 -15.35 -2.63 14.95
N LEU A 59 -15.18 -2.01 13.78
CA LEU A 59 -14.00 -2.19 12.95
C LEU A 59 -12.74 -1.58 13.57
N LEU A 60 -12.81 -0.43 14.23
CA LEU A 60 -11.66 0.16 14.92
C LEU A 60 -11.15 -0.73 16.07
N ARG A 61 -12.03 -1.53 16.68
CA ARG A 61 -11.68 -2.50 17.73
C ARG A 61 -11.30 -3.88 17.18
N ALA A 62 -11.77 -4.23 15.99
CA ALA A 62 -11.50 -5.52 15.39
C ALA A 62 -10.02 -5.68 15.02
N THR A 63 -9.52 -6.91 15.16
CA THR A 63 -8.22 -7.32 14.63
C THR A 63 -8.45 -8.14 13.37
N PRO A 64 -8.12 -7.63 12.17
CA PRO A 64 -8.31 -8.39 10.95
C PRO A 64 -7.31 -9.55 10.90
N THR A 65 -7.68 -10.60 10.17
CA THR A 65 -6.78 -11.69 9.84
C THR A 65 -5.73 -11.17 8.87
N ILE A 66 -4.57 -10.75 9.40
CA ILE A 66 -3.45 -10.27 8.58
C ILE A 66 -2.88 -11.46 7.84
N GLU A 67 -2.90 -11.41 6.51
CA GLU A 67 -2.22 -12.39 5.67
C GLU A 67 -0.72 -12.31 5.99
N LYS A 68 -0.19 -13.39 6.59
CA LYS A 68 1.23 -13.45 6.92
C LYS A 68 2.02 -13.24 5.63
N PRO A 69 3.07 -12.39 5.63
CA PRO A 69 3.91 -12.27 4.46
C PRO A 69 4.37 -13.67 4.05
N PRO A 70 4.48 -13.96 2.73
CA PRO A 70 4.89 -15.27 2.28
C PRO A 70 6.18 -15.63 3.01
N LEU A 71 6.11 -16.75 3.75
CA LEU A 71 7.22 -17.27 4.53
C LEU A 71 8.47 -17.18 3.65
N ASN A 72 9.47 -16.40 4.07
CA ASN A 72 10.66 -16.13 3.27
C ASN A 72 11.23 -17.47 2.81
N TYR A 73 11.08 -17.77 1.52
CA TYR A 73 11.50 -19.06 0.93
C TYR A 73 12.98 -19.35 1.24
N GLY A 74 13.77 -18.29 1.43
CA GLY A 74 15.14 -18.36 1.92
C GLY A 74 15.28 -19.07 3.27
N ILE A 75 14.40 -18.85 4.26
CA ILE A 75 14.48 -19.55 5.56
C ILE A 75 14.17 -21.04 5.37
N LEU A 76 13.16 -21.36 4.57
CA LEU A 76 12.70 -22.73 4.35
C LEU A 76 13.74 -23.59 3.61
N VAL A 77 14.58 -22.97 2.78
CA VAL A 77 15.68 -23.64 2.07
C VAL A 77 16.98 -23.62 2.88
N VAL A 78 17.30 -22.51 3.54
CA VAL A 78 18.57 -22.37 4.28
C VAL A 78 18.58 -23.25 5.53
N ALA A 79 17.47 -23.37 6.26
CA ALA A 79 17.40 -24.18 7.48
C ALA A 79 17.73 -25.67 7.26
N PRO A 80 17.10 -26.41 6.32
CA PRO A 80 17.42 -27.82 6.10
C PRO A 80 18.82 -28.02 5.50
N VAL A 81 19.29 -27.11 4.63
CA VAL A 81 20.66 -27.14 4.11
C VAL A 81 21.66 -26.96 5.24
N MET A 82 21.39 -26.07 6.19
CA MET A 82 22.21 -25.88 7.39
C MET A 82 22.22 -27.11 8.27
N VAL A 83 21.06 -27.73 8.55
CA VAL A 83 20.99 -28.95 9.36
C VAL A 83 21.76 -30.09 8.70
N LEU A 84 21.58 -30.29 7.39
CA LEU A 84 22.32 -31.31 6.63
C LEU A 84 23.83 -31.07 6.67
N PHE A 85 24.26 -29.80 6.51
CA PHE A 85 25.67 -29.45 6.54
C PHE A 85 26.29 -29.65 7.93
N VAL A 86 25.57 -29.26 8.98
CA VAL A 86 25.98 -29.47 10.38
C VAL A 86 26.09 -30.96 10.70
N LEU A 87 25.12 -31.78 10.27
CA LEU A 87 25.14 -33.24 10.48
C LEU A 87 26.30 -33.90 9.71
N PHE A 88 26.53 -33.50 8.45
CA PHE A 88 27.67 -33.97 7.66
C PHE A 88 29.00 -33.62 8.33
N PHE A 89 29.11 -32.40 8.85
CA PHE A 89 30.31 -31.94 9.56
C PHE A 89 30.53 -32.71 10.87
N LEU A 90 29.51 -32.83 11.74
CA LEU A 90 29.59 -33.61 12.99
C LEU A 90 29.92 -35.09 12.74
N GLY A 91 29.39 -35.68 11.67
CA GLY A 91 29.73 -37.04 11.24
C GLY A 91 31.17 -37.15 10.76
N GLY A 92 31.66 -36.16 10.00
CA GLY A 92 33.05 -36.08 9.55
C GLY A 92 34.05 -35.93 10.71
N VAL A 93 33.75 -35.07 11.68
CA VAL A 93 34.58 -34.89 12.89
C VAL A 93 34.65 -36.17 13.73
N ARG A 94 33.55 -36.92 13.82
CA ARG A 94 33.53 -38.22 14.52
C ARG A 94 34.35 -39.30 13.81
N ASN A 95 34.42 -39.28 12.48
CA ASN A 95 35.00 -40.36 11.69
C ASN A 95 36.40 -40.05 11.11
N ALA A 96 36.86 -38.80 11.13
CA ALA A 96 38.11 -38.42 10.46
C ALA A 96 39.15 -37.86 11.43
N GLY A 97 40.30 -38.56 11.53
CA GLY A 97 41.57 -38.02 12.05
C GLY A 97 42.21 -37.03 11.07
N ALA A 98 41.43 -36.09 10.51
CA ALA A 98 41.83 -35.23 9.41
C ALA A 98 42.69 -34.03 9.87
N PRO A 99 43.69 -33.61 9.07
CA PRO A 99 44.52 -32.45 9.36
C PRO A 99 43.70 -31.15 9.34
N GLY A 100 44.10 -30.17 10.17
CA GLY A 100 43.30 -28.99 10.55
C GLY A 100 42.74 -28.11 9.42
N PHE A 101 43.27 -28.20 8.19
CA PHE A 101 42.71 -27.50 7.04
C PHE A 101 41.29 -27.98 6.66
N PHE A 102 40.96 -29.26 6.94
CA PHE A 102 39.63 -29.82 6.71
C PHE A 102 38.56 -29.24 7.65
N PHE A 103 38.98 -28.66 8.78
CA PHE A 103 38.09 -27.96 9.72
C PHE A 103 37.87 -26.49 9.34
N LEU A 104 38.84 -25.86 8.66
CA LEU A 104 38.81 -24.41 8.41
C LEU A 104 37.73 -24.03 7.38
N VAL A 105 37.61 -24.79 6.29
CA VAL A 105 36.62 -24.58 5.22
C VAL A 105 35.17 -24.65 5.73
N PRO A 106 34.74 -25.72 6.44
CA PRO A 106 33.36 -25.82 6.94
C PRO A 106 33.05 -24.81 8.05
N VAL A 107 34.02 -24.44 8.88
CA VAL A 107 33.83 -23.37 9.89
C VAL A 107 33.58 -22.02 9.22
N LEU A 108 34.37 -21.69 8.18
CA LEU A 108 34.16 -20.47 7.40
C LEU A 108 32.78 -20.47 6.73
N MET A 109 32.38 -21.60 6.15
CA MET A 109 31.08 -21.74 5.48
C MET A 109 29.92 -21.62 6.47
N LEU A 110 30.00 -22.22 7.66
CA LEU A 110 29.03 -22.03 8.74
C LEU A 110 28.93 -20.57 9.17
N GLY A 111 30.06 -19.84 9.21
CA GLY A 111 30.07 -18.41 9.49
C GLY A 111 29.31 -17.58 8.44
N VAL A 112 29.54 -17.84 7.16
CA VAL A 112 28.85 -17.13 6.05
C VAL A 112 27.34 -17.39 6.08
N VAL A 113 26.94 -18.67 6.23
CA VAL A 113 25.52 -19.01 6.24
C VAL A 113 24.83 -18.55 7.54
N GLY A 114 25.52 -18.64 8.68
CA GLY A 114 25.05 -18.09 9.95
C GLY A 114 24.82 -16.57 9.88
N TYR A 115 25.74 -15.83 9.26
CA TYR A 115 25.59 -14.39 9.02
C TYR A 115 24.38 -14.08 8.13
N ALA A 116 24.18 -14.84 7.05
CA ALA A 116 23.02 -14.69 6.19
C ALA A 116 21.71 -14.97 6.94
N ALA A 117 21.67 -16.03 7.77
CA ALA A 117 20.52 -16.35 8.61
C ALA A 117 20.21 -15.22 9.62
N LEU A 118 21.24 -14.64 10.24
CA LEU A 118 21.09 -13.51 11.16
C LEU A 118 20.43 -12.31 10.47
N LYS A 119 20.88 -11.94 9.26
CA LYS A 119 20.25 -10.85 8.49
C LYS A 119 18.78 -11.10 8.18
N VAL A 120 18.41 -12.34 7.88
CA VAL A 120 17.03 -12.70 7.59
C VAL A 120 16.16 -12.61 8.86
N LEU A 121 16.67 -13.07 10.00
CA LEU A 121 15.98 -12.95 11.29
C LEU A 121 15.80 -11.49 11.72
N MET A 122 16.84 -10.67 11.59
CA MET A 122 16.76 -9.23 11.91
C MET A 122 15.72 -8.52 11.05
N LYS A 123 15.66 -8.81 9.74
CA LYS A 123 14.65 -8.24 8.84
C LYS A 123 13.22 -8.69 9.17
N SER A 124 13.05 -9.90 9.69
CA SER A 124 11.75 -10.42 10.13
C SER A 124 11.26 -9.75 11.43
N SER A 125 12.17 -9.34 12.31
CA SER A 125 11.82 -8.70 13.58
C SER A 125 11.09 -7.37 13.39
N GLU A 126 11.53 -6.58 12.41
CA GLU A 126 10.95 -5.27 12.06
C GLU A 126 9.49 -5.40 11.59
N TYR A 127 9.17 -6.50 10.91
CA TYR A 127 7.80 -6.86 10.51
C TYR A 127 6.96 -7.43 11.66
N HIS A 128 7.53 -7.97 12.73
CA HIS A 128 6.74 -8.46 13.86
C HIS A 128 6.45 -7.37 14.88
N SER A 129 7.39 -6.45 15.13
CA SER A 129 7.28 -5.41 16.15
C SER A 129 6.49 -4.16 15.73
N ALA A 130 6.25 -3.93 14.44
CA ALA A 130 5.51 -2.74 14.04
C ALA A 130 4.04 -2.79 14.50
N GLU A 131 3.63 -1.72 15.18
CA GLU A 131 2.29 -1.50 15.70
C GLU A 131 1.27 -1.42 14.56
N LEU A 132 0.12 -2.08 14.73
CA LEU A 132 -0.97 -2.05 13.76
C LEU A 132 -1.77 -0.77 13.98
N VAL A 133 -1.65 0.18 13.07
CA VAL A 133 -2.39 1.44 13.11
C VAL A 133 -3.73 1.25 12.41
N ARG A 134 -4.81 1.69 13.07
CA ARG A 134 -6.20 1.55 12.59
C ARG A 134 -6.79 2.92 12.42
N ARG A 135 -7.11 3.30 11.18
CA ARG A 135 -7.65 4.63 10.88
C ARG A 135 -8.74 4.57 9.82
N PRO A 136 -9.79 5.41 9.93
CA PRO A 136 -10.73 5.63 8.85
C PRO A 136 -9.98 6.17 7.64
N ALA A 137 -10.22 5.59 6.47
CA ALA A 137 -9.55 5.98 5.24
C ALA A 137 -10.44 5.78 4.02
N ILE A 138 -10.15 6.55 2.97
CA ILE A 138 -10.76 6.42 1.65
C ILE A 138 -9.66 6.07 0.64
N VAL A 139 -9.91 5.08 -0.21
CA VAL A 139 -9.01 4.73 -1.31
C VAL A 139 -9.14 5.79 -2.40
N VAL A 140 -8.07 6.52 -2.66
CA VAL A 140 -8.07 7.65 -3.61
C VAL A 140 -7.47 7.27 -4.95
N ASP A 141 -6.49 6.37 -4.95
CA ASP A 141 -5.80 5.95 -6.16
C ASP A 141 -5.17 4.57 -5.97
N GLU A 142 -4.97 3.86 -7.07
CA GLU A 142 -4.36 2.53 -7.12
C GLU A 142 -3.35 2.47 -8.26
N ARG A 143 -2.16 1.94 -7.99
CA ARG A 143 -1.14 1.76 -9.01
C ARG A 143 -0.51 0.37 -8.94
N THR A 144 -0.16 -0.13 -10.12
CA THR A 144 0.58 -1.38 -10.25
C THR A 144 1.93 -1.10 -10.88
N LYS A 145 3.00 -1.53 -10.21
CA LYS A 145 4.37 -1.46 -10.74
C LYS A 145 4.83 -2.84 -11.14
N PHE A 146 5.21 -2.99 -12.40
CA PHE A 146 5.90 -4.18 -12.90
C PHE A 146 7.40 -3.95 -12.85
N SER A 147 8.15 -4.94 -12.40
CA SER A 147 9.62 -4.92 -12.37
C SER A 147 10.18 -6.24 -12.90
N GLY A 148 11.06 -6.18 -13.90
CA GLY A 148 11.69 -7.35 -14.51
C GLY A 148 10.91 -7.93 -15.70
N GLY A 149 11.64 -8.35 -16.74
CA GLY A 149 11.07 -8.91 -17.97
C GLY A 149 12.10 -9.16 -19.09
N GLY A 150 13.32 -9.57 -18.74
CA GLY A 150 14.39 -9.81 -19.72
C GLY A 150 15.20 -11.07 -19.43
N LYS A 151 15.39 -11.86 -20.50
CA LYS A 151 16.21 -13.09 -20.73
C LYS A 151 16.23 -14.18 -19.63
N ASP A 152 16.40 -13.86 -18.36
CA ASP A 152 16.47 -14.84 -17.24
C ASP A 152 15.92 -14.31 -15.90
N THR A 153 15.28 -13.14 -15.87
CA THR A 153 14.81 -12.52 -14.61
C THR A 153 13.31 -12.67 -14.42
N SER A 154 12.89 -13.24 -13.28
CA SER A 154 11.48 -13.35 -12.89
C SER A 154 10.81 -11.97 -12.80
N ALA A 155 9.68 -11.80 -13.48
CA ALA A 155 8.84 -10.62 -13.38
C ALA A 155 8.20 -10.54 -11.99
N ARG A 156 8.27 -9.37 -11.36
CA ARG A 156 7.68 -9.09 -10.05
C ARG A 156 6.71 -7.92 -10.17
N THR A 157 5.48 -8.18 -9.80
CA THR A 157 4.41 -7.17 -9.71
C THR A 157 4.31 -6.67 -8.27
N THR A 158 4.26 -5.35 -8.10
CA THR A 158 4.06 -4.70 -6.80
C THR A 158 2.86 -3.77 -6.90
N TYR A 159 1.90 -3.92 -5.98
CA TYR A 159 0.69 -3.12 -5.93
C TYR A 159 0.83 -2.03 -4.88
N PHE A 160 0.28 -0.85 -5.15
CA PHE A 160 0.23 0.25 -4.22
C PHE A 160 -1.17 0.87 -4.22
N ALA A 161 -1.62 1.31 -3.06
CA ALA A 161 -2.84 2.07 -2.89
C ALA A 161 -2.54 3.37 -2.15
N THR A 162 -3.10 4.47 -2.65
CA THR A 162 -3.06 5.77 -1.99
C THR A 162 -4.31 5.94 -1.16
N LEU A 163 -4.12 6.08 0.14
CA LEU A 163 -5.19 6.29 1.10
C LEU A 163 -5.20 7.74 1.53
N GLU A 164 -6.39 8.31 1.62
CA GLU A 164 -6.62 9.56 2.33
C GLU A 164 -7.22 9.25 3.69
N PHE A 165 -6.76 9.96 4.71
CA PHE A 165 -7.22 9.82 6.08
C PHE A 165 -8.10 11.01 6.47
N ASP A 166 -8.73 10.87 7.63
CA ASP A 166 -9.66 11.84 8.21
C ASP A 166 -9.04 13.20 8.57
N ASP A 167 -7.72 13.26 8.73
CA ASP A 167 -6.93 14.49 8.90
C ASP A 167 -6.63 15.19 7.56
N GLY A 168 -7.09 14.64 6.43
CA GLY A 168 -6.79 15.09 5.07
C GLY A 168 -5.39 14.69 4.58
N SER A 169 -4.61 13.96 5.37
CA SER A 169 -3.32 13.44 4.93
C SER A 169 -3.51 12.33 3.90
N ARG A 170 -2.62 12.30 2.91
CA ARG A 170 -2.57 11.24 1.89
C ARG A 170 -1.28 10.48 2.02
N SER A 171 -1.34 9.16 2.03
CA SER A 171 -0.16 8.31 2.07
C SER A 171 -0.34 7.10 1.18
N GLU A 172 0.75 6.72 0.51
CA GLU A 172 0.79 5.55 -0.34
C GLU A 172 1.34 4.34 0.43
N PHE A 173 0.66 3.21 0.29
CA PHE A 173 1.02 1.96 0.95
C PHE A 173 1.22 0.85 -0.08
N THR A 174 2.20 -0.02 0.15
CA THR A 174 2.32 -1.27 -0.61
C THR A 174 1.20 -2.22 -0.17
N VAL A 175 0.58 -2.91 -1.12
CA VAL A 175 -0.58 -3.79 -0.89
C VAL A 175 -0.26 -5.22 -1.35
N GLY A 176 -0.75 -6.22 -0.63
CA GLY A 176 -0.68 -7.62 -1.08
C GLY A 176 -1.56 -7.84 -2.31
N SER A 177 -1.18 -8.78 -3.19
CA SER A 177 -1.90 -9.03 -4.46
C SER A 177 -3.39 -9.33 -4.27
N ARG A 178 -3.74 -10.09 -3.22
CA ARG A 178 -5.12 -10.44 -2.91
C ARG A 178 -5.93 -9.23 -2.43
N LEU A 179 -5.35 -8.44 -1.54
CA LEU A 179 -6.00 -7.22 -1.04
C LEU A 179 -6.16 -6.19 -2.17
N ALA A 180 -5.17 -6.05 -3.05
CA ALA A 180 -5.23 -5.19 -4.23
C ALA A 180 -6.36 -5.57 -5.19
N GLY A 181 -6.75 -6.85 -5.27
CA GLY A 181 -7.90 -7.28 -6.05
C GLY A 181 -9.26 -7.07 -5.36
N ASN A 182 -9.26 -6.75 -4.06
CA ASN A 182 -10.48 -6.60 -3.24
C ASN A 182 -10.79 -5.14 -2.86
N ILE A 183 -9.86 -4.22 -3.10
CA ILE A 183 -10.06 -2.78 -2.93
C ILE A 183 -10.33 -2.14 -4.29
N THR A 184 -11.04 -1.02 -4.28
CA THR A 184 -11.29 -0.23 -5.48
C THR A 184 -11.20 1.24 -5.15
N GLN A 185 -10.77 2.05 -6.12
CA GLN A 185 -10.78 3.49 -6.02
C GLN A 185 -12.17 3.99 -5.61
N GLY A 186 -12.19 4.82 -4.57
CA GLY A 186 -13.39 5.37 -3.98
C GLY A 186 -13.95 4.55 -2.83
N ASP A 187 -13.41 3.39 -2.47
CA ASP A 187 -13.86 2.68 -1.28
C ASP A 187 -13.61 3.49 0.00
N ALA A 188 -14.61 3.55 0.88
CA ALA A 188 -14.48 4.13 2.22
C ALA A 188 -14.49 3.02 3.27
N GLY A 189 -13.75 3.18 4.37
CA GLY A 189 -13.65 2.11 5.37
C GLY A 189 -12.56 2.32 6.41
N VAL A 190 -12.15 1.23 7.05
CA VAL A 190 -11.05 1.23 8.02
C VAL A 190 -9.83 0.58 7.39
N ALA A 191 -8.73 1.35 7.33
CA ALA A 191 -7.44 0.87 6.91
C ALA A 191 -6.62 0.37 8.11
N TYR A 192 -6.04 -0.82 7.96
CA TYR A 192 -5.14 -1.42 8.93
C TYR A 192 -3.73 -1.39 8.34
N THR A 193 -2.93 -0.45 8.79
CA THR A 193 -1.59 -0.21 8.24
C THR A 193 -0.51 -0.65 9.21
N LYS A 194 0.59 -1.13 8.64
CA LYS A 194 1.79 -1.49 9.35
C LYS A 194 2.98 -0.85 8.65
N HIS A 195 3.48 0.24 9.22
CA HIS A 195 4.52 1.07 8.61
C HIS A 195 4.13 1.56 7.20
N ARG A 196 4.75 1.03 6.13
CA ARG A 196 4.43 1.37 4.71
C ARG A 196 3.62 0.29 3.98
N HIS A 197 3.03 -0.64 4.72
CA HIS A 197 2.24 -1.74 4.18
C HIS A 197 0.79 -1.65 4.63
N LEU A 198 -0.14 -1.82 3.71
CA LEU A 198 -1.55 -2.00 4.01
C LEU A 198 -1.79 -3.48 4.29
N ALA A 199 -2.04 -3.80 5.57
CA ALA A 199 -2.22 -5.17 6.03
C ALA A 199 -3.64 -5.68 5.75
N ALA A 200 -4.64 -4.83 5.92
CA ALA A 200 -6.04 -5.13 5.60
C ALA A 200 -6.83 -3.83 5.36
N PHE A 201 -7.97 -3.96 4.70
CA PHE A 201 -8.93 -2.88 4.52
C PHE A 201 -10.35 -3.44 4.71
N ALA A 202 -11.11 -2.86 5.64
CA ALA A 202 -12.50 -3.20 5.86
C ALA A 202 -13.38 -2.14 5.22
N ARG A 203 -14.02 -2.49 4.10
CA ARG A 203 -14.90 -1.60 3.34
C ARG A 203 -16.20 -1.38 4.10
N LEU A 204 -16.63 -0.13 4.14
CA LEU A 204 -17.96 0.31 4.56
C LEU A 204 -18.66 0.92 3.34
N SER A 205 -19.92 0.55 3.11
CA SER A 205 -20.72 1.15 2.04
C SER A 205 -21.25 2.49 2.52
N VAL A 206 -20.70 3.58 1.98
CA VAL A 206 -21.02 4.97 2.33
C VAL A 206 -21.32 5.75 1.07
#